data_AF-A0A7C7ARZ7-F1
#
_entry.id   AF-A0A7C7ARZ7-F1
#
_cell.length_a   1.000
_cell.length_b   1.000
_cell.length_c   1.000
_cell.angle_alpha   90.00
_cell.angle_beta   90.00
_cell.angle_gamma   90.00
#
_symmetry.space_group_name_H-M   'P 1'
#
loop_
_entity.id
_entity.type
_entity.pdbx_description
1 polymer ?
#
loop_
_entity_poly.entity_id
_entity_poly.type
_entity_poly.pdbx_seq_one_letter_code
_entity_poly.pdbx_strand_id
1 'polypeptide(L)'
;MLFFLFDLSVVDDVLHSGNKAALFPAAGGIAGLTLIYAGANIGDGPGFWCVFFAGGLGIILWILLILLINLITRIWDRILIARDIGSGIRFGGYLVASGLILARASGGDWFGFFPTITDFADGWVILPLTIVYILIELYYRYKLEKVDLNPRKLSSILWSVLLIAMAIIALIFIVPPFRENPYYG
;
A
#
# COMPACT_ATOMS: atom_id res chain seq x y z
N MET A 1 11.51 11.56 -2.29
CA MET A 1 10.25 12.29 -2.51
C MET A 1 9.13 11.78 -1.60
N LEU A 2 8.79 10.48 -1.61
CA LEU A 2 7.77 9.89 -0.71
C LEU A 2 8.06 10.12 0.79
N PHE A 3 9.32 9.93 1.17
CA PHE A 3 9.84 10.11 2.54
C PHE A 3 9.79 11.55 3.05
N PHE A 4 9.85 12.54 2.16
CA PHE A 4 9.77 13.96 2.52
C PHE A 4 8.32 14.42 2.76
N LEU A 5 7.34 13.75 2.15
CA LEU A 5 5.91 14.04 2.32
C LEU A 5 5.31 13.42 3.60
N PHE A 6 6.00 12.46 4.19
CA PHE A 6 5.49 11.66 5.32
C PHE A 6 6.24 11.89 6.63
N ASP A 7 7.14 12.89 6.67
CA ASP A 7 8.03 13.17 7.81
C ASP A 7 8.87 11.95 8.26
N LEU A 8 8.98 10.96 7.36
CA LEU A 8 9.61 9.66 7.57
C LEU A 8 10.87 9.67 6.72
N SER A 9 12.02 10.05 7.29
CA SER A 9 13.30 10.05 6.61
C SER A 9 14.00 8.73 6.86
N VAL A 10 14.26 7.93 5.82
CA VAL A 10 15.05 6.68 5.97
C VAL A 10 16.44 6.98 6.56
N VAL A 11 17.03 8.11 6.17
CA VAL A 11 18.35 8.50 6.67
C VAL A 11 18.28 8.95 8.12
N ASP A 12 17.30 9.77 8.49
CA ASP A 12 17.26 10.32 9.85
C ASP A 12 16.59 9.39 10.86
N ASP A 13 15.51 8.71 10.47
CA ASP A 13 14.75 7.82 11.34
C ASP A 13 15.39 6.43 11.45
N VAL A 14 15.82 5.84 10.34
CA VAL A 14 16.36 4.47 10.38
C VAL A 14 17.85 4.47 10.68
N LEU A 15 18.63 5.27 9.94
CA LEU A 15 20.09 5.27 10.04
C LEU A 15 20.62 6.11 11.21
N HIS A 16 20.15 7.35 11.37
CA HIS A 16 20.68 8.25 12.42
C HIS A 16 20.05 7.99 13.80
N SER A 17 18.72 7.84 13.91
CA SER A 17 18.06 7.66 15.21
C SER A 17 17.87 6.20 15.65
N GLY A 18 18.21 5.23 14.78
CA GLY A 18 18.15 3.80 15.07
C GLY A 18 16.73 3.25 15.26
N ASN A 19 15.71 3.93 14.71
CA ASN A 19 14.32 3.53 14.88
C ASN A 19 13.99 2.28 14.05
N LYS A 20 14.03 1.11 14.70
CA LYS A 20 13.68 -0.17 14.09
C LYS A 20 12.22 -0.25 13.61
N ALA A 21 11.31 0.56 14.16
CA ALA A 21 9.92 0.57 13.73
C ALA A 21 9.75 1.18 12.33
N ALA A 22 10.52 2.22 12.01
CA ALA A 22 10.49 2.91 10.71
C ALA A 22 11.06 2.08 9.55
N LEU A 23 11.88 1.06 9.85
CA LEU A 23 12.45 0.16 8.83
C LEU A 23 11.38 -0.59 8.04
N PHE A 24 10.32 -1.07 8.70
CA PHE A 24 9.28 -1.88 8.06
C PHE A 24 8.43 -1.07 7.08
N PRO A 25 7.92 0.13 7.42
CA PRO A 25 7.28 1.02 6.46
C PRO A 25 8.22 1.46 5.33
N ALA A 26 9.50 1.69 5.60
CA ALA A 26 10.46 2.06 4.56
C ALA A 26 10.63 0.94 3.54
N ALA A 27 10.87 -0.29 4.00
CA ALA A 27 11.00 -1.47 3.14
C ALA A 27 9.70 -1.77 2.38
N GLY A 28 8.56 -1.78 3.08
CA GLY A 28 7.25 -2.00 2.47
C GLY A 28 6.87 -0.89 1.49
N GLY A 29 7.27 0.34 1.77
CA GLY A 29 7.06 1.49 0.90
C GLY A 29 7.86 1.39 -0.40
N ILE A 30 9.15 1.02 -0.31
CA ILE A 30 9.98 0.77 -1.49
C ILE A 30 9.39 -0.38 -2.32
N ALA A 31 9.06 -1.51 -1.67
CA ALA A 31 8.48 -2.67 -2.35
C ALA A 31 7.15 -2.32 -3.02
N GLY A 32 6.25 -1.62 -2.33
CA GLY A 32 4.96 -1.19 -2.88
C GLY A 32 5.12 -0.27 -4.10
N LEU A 33 6.02 0.70 -4.05
CA LEU A 33 6.34 1.56 -5.20
C LEU A 33 6.89 0.77 -6.38
N THR A 34 7.82 -0.16 -6.12
CA THR A 34 8.40 -1.01 -7.16
C THR A 34 7.32 -1.87 -7.82
N LEU A 35 6.38 -2.40 -7.05
CA LEU A 35 5.26 -3.18 -7.57
C LEU A 35 4.35 -2.33 -8.45
N ILE A 36 3.94 -1.14 -8.00
CA ILE A 36 3.08 -0.24 -8.78
C ILE A 36 3.77 0.13 -10.11
N TYR A 37 5.06 0.47 -10.04
CA TYR A 37 5.85 0.75 -11.24
C TYR A 37 5.94 -0.48 -12.16
N ALA A 38 6.21 -1.67 -11.62
CA ALA A 38 6.27 -2.89 -12.41
C ALA A 38 4.92 -3.20 -13.09
N GLY A 39 3.81 -3.06 -12.37
CA GLY A 39 2.45 -3.22 -12.91
C GLY A 39 2.17 -2.25 -14.05
N ALA A 40 2.56 -0.99 -13.90
CA ALA A 40 2.44 0.03 -14.94
C ALA A 40 3.19 -0.31 -16.25
N ASN A 41 4.22 -1.16 -16.19
CA ASN A 41 4.97 -1.61 -17.36
C ASN A 41 4.43 -2.91 -17.99
N ILE A 42 3.42 -3.56 -17.38
CA ILE A 42 2.78 -4.76 -17.94
C ILE A 42 1.68 -4.39 -18.94
N GLY A 43 0.98 -3.28 -18.69
CA GLY A 43 -0.16 -2.86 -19.50
C GLY A 43 0.23 -2.42 -20.91
N ASP A 44 -0.67 -2.65 -21.87
CA ASP A 44 -0.45 -2.31 -23.27
C ASP A 44 -0.96 -0.90 -23.59
N GLY A 45 -0.27 -0.18 -24.48
CA GLY A 45 -0.65 1.16 -24.84
C GLY A 45 0.22 1.76 -25.95
N PRO A 46 -0.26 2.82 -26.62
CA PRO A 46 0.39 3.39 -27.80
C PRO A 46 1.76 4.04 -27.54
N GLY A 47 2.16 4.23 -26.27
CA GLY A 47 3.50 4.70 -25.95
C GLY A 47 3.80 4.84 -24.45
N PHE A 48 5.02 5.29 -24.16
CA PHE A 48 5.57 5.30 -22.80
C PHE A 48 4.80 6.21 -21.82
N TRP A 49 4.07 7.23 -22.32
CA TRP A 49 3.27 8.13 -21.47
C TRP A 49 2.13 7.40 -20.76
N CYS A 50 1.66 6.27 -21.30
CA CYS A 50 0.66 5.43 -20.65
C CYS A 50 1.18 4.88 -19.32
N VAL A 51 2.44 4.47 -19.25
CA VAL A 51 3.10 4.00 -18.01
C VAL A 51 3.13 5.11 -16.96
N PHE A 52 3.47 6.35 -17.37
CA PHE A 52 3.49 7.49 -16.46
C PHE A 52 2.10 7.83 -15.92
N PHE A 53 1.06 7.75 -16.76
CA PHE A 53 -0.30 8.04 -16.34
C PHE A 53 -0.86 6.94 -15.43
N ALA A 54 -0.76 5.66 -15.82
CA ALA A 54 -1.27 4.53 -15.05
C ALA A 54 -0.50 4.33 -13.73
N GLY A 55 0.82 4.39 -13.77
CA GLY A 55 1.66 4.35 -12.58
C GLY A 55 1.46 5.57 -11.69
N GLY A 56 1.31 6.76 -12.29
CA GLY A 56 1.04 8.01 -11.58
C GLY A 56 -0.29 7.96 -10.83
N LEU A 57 -1.36 7.49 -11.47
CA LEU A 57 -2.68 7.32 -10.85
C LEU A 57 -2.62 6.34 -9.65
N GLY A 58 -1.93 5.21 -9.84
CA GLY A 58 -1.67 4.24 -8.78
C GLY A 58 -0.93 4.86 -7.60
N ILE A 59 0.19 5.55 -7.84
CA ILE A 59 0.98 6.20 -6.79
C ILE A 59 0.17 7.30 -6.08
N ILE A 60 -0.57 8.14 -6.81
CA ILE A 60 -1.41 9.19 -6.22
C ILE A 60 -2.47 8.58 -5.30
N LEU A 61 -3.22 7.58 -5.78
CA LEU A 61 -4.23 6.91 -4.96
C LEU A 61 -3.58 6.26 -3.72
N TRP A 62 -2.43 5.62 -3.90
CA TRP A 62 -1.69 5.00 -2.80
C TRP A 62 -1.29 6.01 -1.72
N ILE A 63 -0.75 7.16 -2.13
CA ILE A 63 -0.41 8.26 -1.22
C ILE A 63 -1.66 8.79 -0.51
N LEU A 64 -2.77 8.98 -1.22
CA LEU A 64 -4.03 9.43 -0.63
C LEU A 64 -4.55 8.46 0.43
N LEU A 65 -4.48 7.15 0.18
CA LEU A 65 -4.87 6.14 1.15
C LEU A 65 -3.94 6.11 2.38
N ILE A 66 -2.64 6.29 2.18
CA ILE A 66 -1.66 6.41 3.29
C ILE A 66 -1.98 7.64 4.15
N LEU A 67 -2.26 8.78 3.52
CA LEU A 67 -2.64 10.01 4.24
C LEU A 67 -3.95 9.84 5.00
N LEU A 68 -4.95 9.21 4.38
CA LEU A 68 -6.22 8.88 5.02
C LEU A 68 -6.03 7.98 6.25
N ILE A 69 -5.23 6.93 6.11
CA ILE A 69 -4.88 6.04 7.22
C ILE A 69 -4.24 6.84 8.35
N ASN A 70 -3.25 7.68 8.04
CA ASN A 70 -2.57 8.47 9.06
C ASN A 70 -3.52 9.45 9.75
N LEU A 71 -4.38 10.13 8.98
CA LEU A 71 -5.39 11.05 9.52
C LEU A 71 -6.29 10.38 10.57
N ILE A 72 -6.71 9.14 10.30
CA ILE A 72 -7.64 8.40 11.17
C ILE A 72 -6.90 7.74 12.35
N THR A 73 -5.75 7.10 12.08
CA THR A 73 -5.10 6.19 13.04
C THR A 73 -3.93 6.83 13.80
N ARG A 74 -3.42 7.97 13.32
CA ARG A 74 -2.18 8.63 13.79
C ARG A 74 -0.99 7.68 13.79
N ILE A 75 -0.84 6.92 12.70
CA ILE A 75 0.17 5.87 12.60
C ILE A 75 1.60 6.43 12.66
N TRP A 76 1.84 7.65 12.18
CA TRP A 76 3.17 8.27 12.22
C TRP A 76 3.65 8.51 13.64
N ASP A 77 2.82 9.08 14.51
CA ASP A 77 3.16 9.32 15.92
C ASP A 77 3.60 8.01 16.60
N ARG A 78 2.92 6.91 16.27
CA ARG A 78 3.24 5.60 16.85
C ARG A 78 4.54 5.00 16.33
N ILE A 79 4.84 5.19 15.05
CA ILE A 79 6.05 4.63 14.42
C ILE A 79 7.26 5.50 14.73
N LEU A 80 7.15 6.82 14.57
CA LEU A 80 8.25 7.77 14.68
C LEU A 80 8.55 8.12 16.14
N ILE A 81 7.53 8.53 16.89
CA ILE A 81 7.70 9.03 18.26
C ILE A 81 7.69 7.87 19.26
N ALA A 82 6.64 7.05 19.25
CA ALA A 82 6.51 5.94 20.19
C ALA A 82 7.36 4.71 19.84
N ARG A 83 7.98 4.68 18.65
CA ARG A 83 8.84 3.60 18.15
C ARG A 83 8.18 2.21 18.22
N ASP A 84 6.87 2.15 18.00
CA ASP A 84 6.11 0.90 18.03
C ASP A 84 6.41 0.05 16.80
N ILE A 85 7.29 -0.93 16.98
CA ILE A 85 7.66 -1.90 15.95
C ILE A 85 6.45 -2.66 15.42
N GLY A 86 5.45 -2.95 16.26
CA GLY A 86 4.25 -3.65 15.85
C GLY A 86 3.43 -2.87 14.82
N SER A 87 3.27 -1.56 15.05
CA SER A 87 2.68 -0.63 14.08
C SER A 87 3.46 -0.59 12.77
N GLY A 88 4.79 -0.50 12.86
CA GLY A 88 5.66 -0.50 11.70
C GLY A 88 5.49 -1.75 10.83
N ILE A 89 5.47 -2.93 11.45
CA ILE A 89 5.29 -4.22 10.73
C ILE A 89 3.93 -4.29 10.03
N ARG A 90 2.84 -3.91 10.71
CA ARG A 90 1.49 -3.93 10.12
C ARG A 90 1.39 -2.94 8.97
N PHE A 91 1.88 -1.72 9.18
CA PHE A 91 1.84 -0.67 8.17
C PHE A 91 2.70 -1.04 6.95
N GLY A 92 3.91 -1.56 7.16
CA GLY A 92 4.76 -2.08 6.08
C GLY A 92 4.08 -3.19 5.29
N GLY A 93 3.39 -4.12 5.95
CA GLY A 93 2.59 -5.16 5.29
C GLY A 93 1.46 -4.59 4.44
N TYR A 94 0.73 -3.61 4.97
CA TYR A 94 -0.30 -2.89 4.23
C TYR A 94 0.28 -2.20 2.99
N LEU A 95 1.44 -1.54 3.09
CA LEU A 95 2.09 -0.87 1.95
C LEU A 95 2.40 -1.86 0.82
N VAL A 96 2.89 -3.06 1.14
CA VAL A 96 3.12 -4.12 0.15
C VAL A 96 1.79 -4.63 -0.43
N ALA A 97 0.82 -4.94 0.42
CA ALA A 97 -0.48 -5.50 0.00
C ALA A 97 -1.27 -4.53 -0.90
N SER A 98 -1.31 -3.26 -0.53
CA SER A 98 -1.93 -2.20 -1.34
C SER A 98 -1.14 -1.93 -2.62
N GLY A 99 0.19 -1.97 -2.57
CA GLY A 99 1.05 -1.89 -3.75
C GLY A 99 0.78 -3.01 -4.76
N LEU A 100 0.57 -4.26 -4.31
CA LEU A 100 0.19 -5.38 -5.18
C LEU A 100 -1.14 -5.14 -5.91
N ILE A 101 -2.16 -4.66 -5.21
CA ILE A 101 -3.47 -4.39 -5.82
C ILE A 101 -3.37 -3.25 -6.84
N LEU A 102 -2.65 -2.17 -6.49
CA LEU A 102 -2.47 -1.04 -7.41
C LEU A 102 -1.56 -1.38 -8.57
N ALA A 103 -0.60 -2.30 -8.41
CA ALA A 103 0.16 -2.83 -9.53
C ALA A 103 -0.76 -3.49 -10.57
N ARG A 104 -1.71 -4.32 -10.11
CA ARG A 104 -2.70 -4.94 -11.00
C ARG A 104 -3.63 -3.90 -11.64
N ALA A 105 -4.08 -2.91 -10.88
CA ALA A 105 -4.93 -1.82 -11.40
C ALA A 105 -4.19 -0.97 -12.44
N SER A 106 -2.91 -0.71 -12.22
CA SER A 106 -2.02 0.02 -13.12
C SER A 106 -1.53 -0.81 -14.30
N GLY A 107 -1.97 -2.06 -14.51
CA GLY A 107 -1.52 -2.93 -15.62
C GLY A 107 -2.52 -3.15 -16.76
N GLY A 108 -3.65 -2.42 -16.83
CA GLY A 108 -4.68 -2.55 -17.87
C GLY A 108 -4.29 -1.99 -19.26
N ASP A 109 -5.28 -1.88 -20.16
CA ASP A 109 -5.09 -1.44 -21.54
C ASP A 109 -5.32 0.08 -21.69
N TRP A 110 -4.34 0.80 -22.24
CA TRP A 110 -4.26 2.26 -22.20
C TRP A 110 -4.53 2.93 -23.55
N PHE A 111 -5.66 2.61 -24.20
CA PHE A 111 -6.02 3.15 -25.52
C PHE A 111 -6.97 4.36 -25.48
N GLY A 112 -7.22 4.93 -24.29
CA GLY A 112 -8.01 6.15 -24.12
C GLY A 112 -8.27 6.48 -22.64
N PHE A 113 -8.68 7.73 -22.34
CA PHE A 113 -8.89 8.19 -20.96
C PHE A 113 -9.97 7.40 -20.21
N PHE A 114 -11.14 7.21 -20.80
CA PHE A 114 -12.23 6.48 -20.15
C PHE A 114 -11.91 4.98 -19.94
N PRO A 115 -11.41 4.24 -20.95
CA PRO A 115 -10.95 2.86 -20.76
C PRO A 115 -9.90 2.72 -19.64
N THR A 116 -8.93 3.64 -19.61
CA THR A 116 -7.90 3.72 -18.56
C THR A 116 -8.51 3.79 -17.16
N ILE A 117 -9.50 4.67 -16.96
CA ILE A 117 -10.18 4.80 -15.66
C ILE A 117 -11.00 3.55 -15.33
N THR A 118 -11.65 2.92 -16.32
CA THR A 118 -12.41 1.70 -16.07
C THR A 118 -11.54 0.50 -15.73
N ASP A 119 -10.37 0.38 -16.36
CA ASP A 119 -9.44 -0.71 -16.09
C ASP A 119 -8.73 -0.51 -14.74
N PHE A 120 -8.40 0.74 -14.41
CA PHE A 120 -7.89 1.07 -13.08
C PHE A 120 -8.92 0.82 -11.98
N ALA A 121 -10.22 0.99 -12.27
CA ALA A 121 -11.29 0.74 -11.31
C ALA A 121 -11.41 -0.73 -10.88
N ASP A 122 -10.84 -1.68 -11.64
CA ASP A 122 -10.76 -3.09 -11.23
C ASP A 122 -9.95 -3.28 -9.93
N GLY A 123 -9.12 -2.30 -9.56
CA GLY A 123 -8.39 -2.23 -8.29
C GLY A 123 -9.24 -1.88 -7.06
N TRP A 124 -10.57 -1.78 -7.17
CA TRP A 124 -11.48 -1.34 -6.10
C TRP A 124 -11.32 -2.12 -4.78
N VAL A 125 -10.85 -3.38 -4.83
CA VAL A 125 -10.60 -4.24 -3.66
C VAL A 125 -9.60 -3.65 -2.66
N ILE A 126 -8.85 -2.62 -3.06
CA ILE A 126 -8.00 -1.85 -2.16
C ILE A 126 -8.78 -1.12 -1.06
N LEU A 127 -10.00 -0.65 -1.35
CA LEU A 127 -10.82 0.10 -0.41
C LEU A 127 -11.25 -0.77 0.79
N PRO A 128 -11.87 -1.96 0.60
CA PRO A 128 -12.16 -2.84 1.74
C PRO A 128 -10.89 -3.30 2.45
N LEU A 129 -9.78 -3.55 1.75
CA LEU A 129 -8.50 -3.87 2.40
C LEU A 129 -8.03 -2.73 3.32
N THR A 130 -8.15 -1.49 2.86
CA THR A 130 -7.80 -0.28 3.63
C THR A 130 -8.69 -0.14 4.86
N ILE A 131 -10.00 -0.40 4.71
CA ILE A 131 -10.93 -0.39 5.84
C ILE A 131 -10.53 -1.45 6.87
N VAL A 132 -10.22 -2.67 6.45
CA VAL A 132 -9.74 -3.74 7.33
C VAL A 132 -8.47 -3.30 8.07
N TYR A 133 -7.50 -2.70 7.37
CA TYR A 133 -6.29 -2.17 8.00
C TYR A 133 -6.60 -1.09 9.05
N ILE A 134 -7.46 -0.13 8.73
CA ILE A 134 -7.88 0.93 9.67
C ILE A 134 -8.51 0.32 10.93
N LEU A 135 -9.40 -0.66 10.78
CA LEU A 135 -10.05 -1.33 11.91
C LEU A 135 -9.04 -2.07 12.80
N ILE A 136 -8.09 -2.78 12.20
CA ILE A 136 -6.99 -3.43 12.93
C ILE A 136 -6.22 -2.38 13.73
N GLU A 137 -5.85 -1.26 13.11
CA GLU A 137 -5.00 -0.26 13.75
C GLU A 137 -5.72 0.50 14.87
N LEU A 138 -7.01 0.80 14.68
CA LEU A 138 -7.87 1.36 15.74
C LEU A 138 -8.01 0.41 16.93
N TYR A 139 -8.12 -0.90 16.69
CA TYR A 139 -8.15 -1.91 17.75
C TYR A 139 -6.85 -1.90 18.56
N TYR A 140 -5.68 -1.90 17.91
CA TYR A 140 -4.40 -1.86 18.61
C TYR A 140 -4.17 -0.57 19.36
N ARG A 141 -4.58 0.57 18.80
CA ARG A 141 -4.51 1.86 19.48
C ARG A 141 -5.30 1.84 20.79
N TYR A 142 -6.57 1.45 20.72
CA TYR A 142 -7.44 1.36 21.90
C TYR A 142 -6.86 0.42 22.97
N LYS A 143 -6.30 -0.72 22.55
CA LYS A 143 -5.76 -1.74 23.45
C LYS A 143 -4.46 -1.29 24.13
N LEU A 144 -3.59 -0.59 23.41
CA LEU A 144 -2.36 -0.02 23.96
C LEU A 144 -2.66 1.10 24.98
N GLU A 145 -3.65 1.94 24.69
CA GLU A 145 -4.05 3.04 25.59
C GLU A 145 -4.67 2.54 26.91
N LYS A 146 -5.35 1.37 26.93
CA LYS A 146 -6.10 0.89 28.10
C LYS A 146 -5.53 -0.29 28.88
N VAL A 147 -4.81 -1.20 28.23
CA VAL A 147 -4.50 -2.52 28.82
C VAL A 147 -3.00 -2.70 29.10
N ASP A 148 -2.18 -1.70 28.77
CA ASP A 148 -0.71 -1.71 28.93
C ASP A 148 -0.07 -3.04 28.45
N LEU A 149 -0.62 -3.56 27.34
CA LEU A 149 -0.19 -4.83 26.77
C LEU A 149 1.01 -4.57 25.87
N ASN A 150 2.12 -5.22 26.20
CA ASN A 150 3.29 -5.27 25.35
C ASN A 150 2.88 -5.76 23.94
N PRO A 151 3.03 -4.96 22.87
CA PRO A 151 2.56 -5.32 21.55
C PRO A 151 3.31 -6.57 21.06
N ARG A 152 2.65 -7.74 21.14
CA ARG A 152 3.25 -9.02 20.75
C ARG A 152 3.60 -8.97 19.27
N LYS A 153 4.89 -8.84 18.96
CA LYS A 153 5.46 -8.78 17.60
C LYS A 153 4.89 -9.87 16.68
N LEU A 154 4.67 -11.07 17.21
CA LEU A 154 4.06 -12.19 16.48
C LEU A 154 2.69 -11.83 15.89
N SER A 155 1.84 -11.16 16.65
CA SER A 155 0.51 -10.77 16.19
C SER A 155 0.56 -9.75 15.06
N SER A 156 1.51 -8.82 15.11
CA SER A 156 1.72 -7.83 14.05
C SER A 156 2.24 -8.47 12.76
N ILE A 157 3.13 -9.47 12.88
CA ILE A 157 3.62 -10.26 11.75
C ILE A 157 2.46 -11.03 11.12
N LEU A 158 1.63 -11.70 11.94
CA LEU A 158 0.46 -12.42 11.44
C LEU A 158 -0.49 -11.50 10.66
N TRP A 159 -0.83 -10.32 11.20
CA TRP A 159 -1.66 -9.36 10.47
C TRP A 159 -1.03 -8.87 9.17
N SER A 160 0.27 -8.60 9.17
CA SER A 160 1.02 -8.20 7.97
C SER A 160 0.94 -9.28 6.87
N VAL A 161 1.18 -10.54 7.23
CA VAL A 161 1.06 -11.69 6.33
C VAL A 161 -0.37 -11.88 5.85
N LEU A 162 -1.37 -11.75 6.73
CA LEU A 162 -2.78 -11.89 6.38
C LEU A 162 -3.23 -10.80 5.40
N LEU A 163 -2.79 -9.54 5.56
CA LEU A 163 -3.10 -8.47 4.62
C LEU A 163 -2.55 -8.76 3.22
N ILE A 164 -1.32 -9.24 3.13
CA ILE A 164 -0.71 -9.63 1.85
C ILE A 164 -1.45 -10.83 1.24
N ALA A 165 -1.76 -11.85 2.05
CA ALA A 165 -2.53 -13.01 1.60
C ALA A 165 -3.93 -12.62 1.10
N MET A 166 -4.62 -11.71 1.81
CA MET A 166 -5.92 -11.17 1.39
C MET A 166 -5.82 -10.44 0.06
N ALA A 167 -4.77 -9.63 -0.14
CA ALA A 167 -4.53 -8.99 -1.44
C ALA A 167 -4.33 -10.02 -2.55
N ILE A 168 -3.49 -11.03 -2.34
CA ILE A 168 -3.26 -12.10 -3.33
C ILE A 168 -4.55 -12.87 -3.65
N ILE A 169 -5.31 -13.27 -2.63
CA ILE A 169 -6.59 -13.96 -2.80
C ILE A 169 -7.58 -13.09 -3.57
N ALA A 170 -7.68 -11.79 -3.23
CA ALA A 170 -8.54 -10.86 -3.95
C ALA A 170 -8.13 -10.75 -5.42
N LEU A 171 -6.83 -10.68 -5.71
CA LEU A 171 -6.32 -10.63 -7.08
C LEU A 171 -6.62 -11.89 -7.90
N ILE A 172 -6.63 -13.07 -7.25
CA ILE A 172 -6.87 -14.35 -7.94
C ILE A 172 -8.37 -14.62 -8.16
N PHE A 173 -9.21 -14.29 -7.17
CA PHE A 173 -10.60 -14.76 -7.13
C PHE A 173 -11.65 -13.66 -7.28
N ILE A 174 -11.30 -12.39 -7.07
CA ILE A 174 -12.26 -11.28 -7.05
C ILE A 174 -12.01 -10.31 -8.21
N VAL A 175 -10.75 -9.92 -8.42
CA VAL A 175 -10.38 -9.01 -9.50
C VAL A 175 -10.48 -9.77 -10.83
N PRO A 176 -11.20 -9.24 -11.83
CA PRO A 176 -11.30 -9.89 -13.14
C PRO A 176 -9.91 -10.04 -13.80
N PRO A 177 -9.74 -10.98 -14.74
CA PRO A 177 -8.53 -11.03 -15.56
C PRO A 177 -8.39 -9.74 -16.39
N PHE A 178 -7.20 -9.50 -16.96
CA PHE A 178 -7.04 -8.40 -17.91
C PHE A 178 -8.01 -8.56 -19.06
N ARG A 179 -8.59 -7.45 -19.51
CA ARG A 179 -9.44 -7.44 -20.69
C ARG A 179 -8.56 -7.71 -21.91
N GLU A 180 -9.11 -8.38 -22.91
CA GLU A 180 -8.38 -8.60 -24.16
C GLU A 180 -8.33 -7.28 -24.93
N ASN A 181 -7.13 -6.93 -25.36
CA ASN A 181 -6.93 -5.73 -26.14
C ASN A 181 -7.61 -5.89 -27.51
N PRO A 182 -8.57 -5.00 -27.87
CA PRO A 182 -9.35 -5.11 -29.11
C PRO A 182 -8.51 -4.97 -30.39
N TYR A 183 -7.23 -4.56 -30.30
CA TYR A 183 -6.32 -4.51 -31.44
C TYR A 183 -5.70 -5.87 -31.81
N TYR A 184 -5.77 -6.88 -30.93
CA TYR A 184 -5.23 -8.23 -31.18
C TYR A 184 -6.31 -9.33 -31.20
N GLY A 185 -7.59 -8.94 -31.10
CA GLY A 185 -8.76 -9.83 -31.18
C GLY A 185 -9.27 -10.05 -32.60
#